data_AF-A0A1G7NFC7-F1
#
_entry.id   AF-A0A1G7NFC7-F1
#
_cell.length_a   1.000
_cell.length_b   1.000
_cell.length_c   1.000
_cell.angle_alpha   90.00
_cell.angle_beta   90.00
_cell.angle_gamma   90.00
#
_symmetry.space_group_name_H-M   'P 1'
#
loop_
_entity.id
_entity.type
_entity.pdbx_description
1 polymer ?
#
loop_
_entity_poly.entity_id
_entity_poly.type
_entity_poly.pdbx_seq_one_letter_code
_entity_poly.pdbx_strand_id
1 'polypeptide(L)'
;MSETAGTVIKLLSALTSPKASVKYISVGIFLVLSWKYLDNTLASLGAPKEHHSLIVLLIGLGIGSLIGQAIYVVVSSIWEKIETSVKEKKEKQKKDEFEKAQQRSVDQANEEFLEGFKKAFEHFPYWKRDALRLLIDKEQRMEWHLEYVDSLKTNKYIIRTTNIDSDTDLYKIHPAIRDYVKVQWKAEIDSNMADFFENLTPEKNELIEVMKFTEEAFKGPISQACANLVNPLHPCFTREAEDENGFYISFRNPYCSLFNEKTGLELIDEVYIKHSWVRSEEVSA
;
A
#
# COMPACT_ATOMS: atom_id res chain seq x y z
N MET A 1 -35.37 -18.87 -68.44
CA MET A 1 -34.82 -19.21 -67.11
C MET A 1 -35.61 -18.43 -66.09
N SER A 2 -36.34 -19.12 -65.21
CA SER A 2 -37.58 -18.60 -64.64
C SER A 2 -37.34 -17.65 -63.46
N GLU A 3 -38.16 -16.59 -63.39
CA GLU A 3 -38.26 -15.65 -62.27
C GLU A 3 -38.44 -16.36 -60.90
N THR A 4 -38.96 -17.58 -60.92
CA THR A 4 -39.10 -18.47 -59.77
C THR A 4 -37.75 -18.81 -59.15
N ALA A 5 -36.72 -19.13 -59.95
CA ALA A 5 -35.38 -19.42 -59.43
C ALA A 5 -34.73 -18.19 -58.81
N GLY A 6 -34.91 -17.01 -59.42
CA GLY A 6 -34.43 -15.74 -58.86
C GLY A 6 -35.12 -15.36 -57.55
N THR A 7 -36.40 -15.71 -57.40
CA THR A 7 -37.16 -15.48 -56.16
C THR A 7 -36.72 -16.42 -55.04
N VAL A 8 -36.45 -17.69 -55.35
CA VAL A 8 -35.89 -18.65 -54.39
C VAL A 8 -34.50 -18.23 -53.92
N ILE A 9 -33.64 -17.75 -54.82
CA ILE A 9 -32.31 -17.22 -54.48
C ILE A 9 -32.43 -15.96 -53.60
N LYS A 10 -33.38 -15.05 -53.90
CA LYS A 10 -33.63 -13.86 -53.04
C LYS A 10 -34.14 -14.24 -51.65
N LEU A 11 -34.98 -15.26 -51.52
CA LEU A 11 -35.43 -15.77 -50.23
C LEU A 11 -34.29 -16.42 -49.44
N LEU A 12 -33.46 -17.23 -50.09
CA LEU A 12 -32.24 -17.82 -49.51
C LEU A 12 -31.22 -16.76 -49.09
N SER A 13 -31.05 -15.71 -49.90
CA SER A 13 -30.21 -14.55 -49.57
C SER A 13 -30.79 -13.76 -48.40
N ALA A 14 -32.12 -13.58 -48.33
CA ALA A 14 -32.76 -12.92 -47.20
C ALA A 14 -32.63 -13.72 -45.88
N LEU A 15 -32.54 -15.06 -45.95
CA LEU A 15 -32.28 -15.96 -44.82
C LEU A 15 -30.84 -15.87 -44.26
N THR A 16 -29.96 -15.04 -44.84
CA THR A 16 -28.61 -14.80 -44.28
C THR A 16 -28.63 -13.88 -43.05
N SER A 17 -29.69 -13.09 -42.87
CA SER A 17 -29.87 -12.26 -41.67
C SER A 17 -30.67 -13.03 -40.60
N PRO A 18 -30.13 -13.24 -39.38
CA PRO A 18 -30.84 -13.93 -38.31
C PRO A 18 -32.25 -13.36 -38.02
N LYS A 19 -32.40 -12.04 -38.17
CA LYS A 19 -33.68 -11.33 -38.02
C LYS A 19 -34.70 -11.76 -39.07
N ALA A 20 -34.28 -11.83 -40.33
CA ALA A 20 -35.12 -12.23 -41.42
C ALA A 20 -35.47 -13.73 -41.33
N SER A 21 -34.51 -14.57 -40.92
CA SER A 21 -34.71 -16.02 -40.76
C SER A 21 -35.77 -16.36 -39.72
N VAL A 22 -35.71 -15.74 -38.52
CA VAL A 22 -36.72 -15.96 -37.47
C VAL A 22 -38.11 -15.52 -37.94
N LYS A 23 -38.20 -14.41 -38.69
CA LYS A 23 -39.46 -13.95 -39.26
C LYS A 23 -40.02 -14.90 -40.31
N TYR A 24 -39.22 -15.33 -41.28
CA TYR A 24 -39.69 -16.21 -42.35
C TYR A 24 -40.06 -17.61 -41.83
N ILE A 25 -39.33 -18.13 -40.83
CA ILE A 25 -39.71 -19.37 -40.14
C ILE A 25 -41.05 -19.20 -39.42
N SER A 26 -41.24 -18.09 -38.69
CA SER A 26 -42.51 -17.80 -38.01
C SER A 26 -43.67 -17.65 -39.01
N VAL A 27 -43.47 -16.90 -40.10
CA VAL A 27 -44.45 -16.77 -41.19
C VAL A 27 -44.80 -18.13 -41.79
N GLY A 28 -43.83 -19.00 -42.06
CA GLY A 28 -44.09 -20.35 -42.56
C GLY A 28 -44.93 -21.21 -41.60
N ILE A 29 -44.61 -21.18 -40.31
CA ILE A 29 -45.37 -21.89 -39.27
C ILE A 29 -46.80 -21.35 -39.18
N PHE A 30 -46.98 -20.03 -39.15
CA PHE A 30 -48.29 -19.41 -39.05
C PHE A 30 -49.13 -19.54 -40.32
N LEU A 31 -48.52 -19.62 -41.51
CA LEU A 31 -49.23 -19.97 -42.73
C LEU A 31 -49.79 -21.39 -42.67
N VAL A 32 -48.99 -22.38 -42.23
CA VAL A 32 -49.44 -23.77 -42.09
C VAL A 32 -50.54 -23.91 -41.04
N LEU A 33 -50.39 -23.24 -39.89
CA LEU A 33 -51.40 -23.21 -38.84
C LEU A 33 -52.68 -22.51 -39.31
N SER A 34 -52.54 -21.40 -40.03
CA SER A 34 -53.68 -20.67 -40.60
C SER A 34 -54.45 -21.55 -41.57
N TRP A 35 -53.77 -22.28 -42.46
CA TRP A 35 -54.43 -23.21 -43.37
C TRP A 35 -55.22 -24.29 -42.65
N LYS A 36 -54.70 -24.81 -41.54
CA LYS A 36 -55.35 -25.88 -40.77
C LYS A 36 -56.58 -25.41 -39.98
N TYR A 37 -56.55 -24.19 -39.43
CA TYR A 37 -57.57 -23.71 -38.49
C TYR A 37 -58.54 -22.68 -39.08
N LEU A 38 -58.13 -21.87 -40.06
CA LEU A 38 -58.99 -20.84 -40.66
C LEU A 38 -59.93 -21.38 -41.73
N ASP A 39 -59.62 -22.49 -42.41
CA ASP A 39 -60.47 -22.97 -43.51
C ASP A 39 -61.88 -23.38 -43.03
N ASN A 40 -61.96 -24.08 -41.90
CA ASN A 40 -63.24 -24.41 -41.25
C ASN A 40 -63.95 -23.16 -40.69
N THR A 41 -63.19 -22.18 -40.21
CA THR A 41 -63.74 -20.96 -39.61
C THR A 41 -64.29 -20.00 -40.68
N LEU A 42 -63.61 -19.88 -41.82
CA LEU A 42 -64.03 -19.08 -42.97
C LEU A 42 -65.27 -19.67 -43.65
N ALA A 43 -65.37 -21.00 -43.72
CA ALA A 43 -66.56 -21.70 -44.20
C ALA A 43 -67.79 -21.39 -43.32
N SER A 44 -67.61 -21.28 -42.01
CA SER A 44 -68.71 -20.92 -41.08
C SER A 44 -69.14 -19.45 -41.16
N LEU A 45 -68.28 -18.57 -41.68
CA LEU A 45 -68.52 -17.13 -41.82
C LEU A 45 -69.14 -16.74 -43.17
N GLY A 46 -69.42 -17.70 -44.05
CA GLY A 46 -70.07 -17.46 -45.34
C GLY A 46 -69.19 -16.80 -46.40
N ALA A 47 -67.86 -16.86 -46.24
CA ALA A 47 -66.94 -16.29 -47.21
C ALA A 47 -66.97 -17.09 -48.53
N PRO A 48 -66.88 -16.42 -49.71
CA PRO A 48 -66.74 -17.11 -50.99
C PRO A 48 -65.45 -17.95 -51.01
N LYS A 49 -65.55 -19.21 -51.45
CA LYS A 49 -64.41 -20.15 -51.49
C LYS A 49 -63.21 -19.62 -52.29
N GLU A 50 -63.47 -18.76 -53.26
CA GLU A 50 -62.46 -18.10 -54.09
C GLU A 50 -61.55 -17.13 -53.30
N HIS A 51 -62.03 -16.59 -52.18
CA HIS A 51 -61.29 -15.63 -51.36
C HIS A 51 -60.63 -16.25 -50.11
N HIS A 52 -60.96 -17.50 -49.76
CA HIS A 52 -60.42 -18.18 -48.57
C HIS A 52 -58.88 -18.20 -48.59
N SER A 53 -58.29 -18.60 -49.71
CA SER A 53 -56.84 -18.70 -49.85
C SER A 53 -56.15 -17.36 -49.63
N LEU A 54 -56.75 -16.28 -50.13
CA LEU A 54 -56.20 -14.92 -50.01
C LEU A 54 -56.30 -14.39 -48.57
N ILE A 55 -57.40 -14.69 -47.87
CA ILE A 55 -57.62 -14.32 -46.47
C ILE A 55 -56.66 -15.10 -45.54
N VAL A 56 -56.53 -16.42 -45.75
CA VAL A 56 -55.60 -17.28 -45.00
C VAL A 56 -54.16 -16.80 -45.17
N LEU A 57 -53.79 -16.40 -46.40
CA LEU A 57 -52.45 -15.91 -46.70
C LEU A 57 -52.16 -14.57 -46.01
N LEU A 58 -53.10 -13.63 -46.03
CA LEU A 58 -52.98 -12.34 -45.34
C LEU A 58 -52.86 -12.49 -43.81
N ILE A 59 -53.72 -13.32 -43.21
CA ILE A 59 -53.72 -13.54 -41.75
C ILE A 59 -52.44 -14.27 -41.32
N GLY A 60 -52.05 -15.33 -42.04
CA GLY A 60 -50.84 -16.10 -41.74
C GLY A 60 -49.56 -15.27 -41.88
N LEU A 61 -49.44 -14.45 -42.93
CA LEU A 61 -48.32 -13.52 -43.10
C LEU A 61 -48.30 -12.43 -42.03
N GLY A 62 -49.45 -11.82 -41.74
CA GLY A 62 -49.56 -10.74 -40.76
C GLY A 62 -49.19 -11.20 -39.35
N ILE A 63 -49.84 -12.25 -38.87
CA ILE A 63 -49.62 -12.80 -37.52
C ILE A 63 -48.21 -13.39 -37.39
N GLY A 64 -47.75 -14.16 -38.38
CA GLY A 64 -46.40 -14.73 -38.36
C GLY A 64 -45.29 -13.70 -38.39
N SER A 65 -45.47 -12.58 -39.10
CA SER A 65 -44.49 -11.48 -39.11
C SER A 65 -44.41 -10.78 -37.75
N LEU A 66 -45.56 -10.52 -37.10
CA LEU A 66 -45.62 -9.91 -35.78
C LEU A 66 -44.98 -10.78 -34.71
N ILE A 67 -45.31 -12.07 -34.69
CA ILE A 67 -44.78 -13.02 -33.71
C ILE A 67 -43.28 -13.27 -33.95
N GLY A 68 -42.86 -13.40 -35.21
CA GLY A 68 -41.44 -13.51 -35.55
C GLY A 68 -40.62 -12.29 -35.12
N GLN A 69 -41.18 -11.08 -35.25
CA GLN A 69 -40.55 -9.85 -34.73
C GLN A 69 -40.47 -9.86 -33.20
N ALA A 70 -41.52 -10.30 -32.50
CA ALA A 70 -41.53 -10.38 -31.03
C ALA A 70 -40.48 -11.37 -30.51
N ILE A 71 -40.41 -12.57 -31.10
CA ILE A 71 -39.40 -13.60 -30.74
C ILE A 71 -37.98 -13.06 -30.94
N TYR A 72 -37.72 -12.41 -32.08
CA TYR A 72 -36.41 -11.85 -32.36
C TYR A 72 -36.00 -10.79 -31.33
N VAL A 73 -36.92 -9.90 -30.93
CA VAL A 73 -36.64 -8.85 -29.93
C VAL A 73 -36.29 -9.46 -28.57
N VAL A 74 -37.02 -10.49 -28.13
CA VAL A 74 -36.74 -11.16 -26.84
C VAL A 74 -35.39 -11.85 -26.86
N VAL A 75 -35.10 -12.63 -27.91
CA VAL A 75 -33.85 -13.38 -28.03
C VAL A 75 -32.64 -12.44 -28.15
N SER A 76 -32.74 -11.39 -28.97
CA SER A 76 -31.66 -10.40 -29.09
C SER A 76 -31.41 -9.66 -27.77
N SER A 77 -32.45 -9.28 -27.03
CA SER A 77 -32.31 -8.62 -25.73
C SER A 77 -31.61 -9.51 -24.69
N ILE A 78 -31.91 -10.82 -24.69
CA ILE A 78 -31.23 -11.78 -23.79
C ILE A 78 -29.77 -11.94 -24.20
N TRP A 79 -29.50 -12.05 -25.50
CA TRP A 79 -28.15 -12.20 -26.03
C TRP A 79 -27.27 -10.99 -25.72
N GLU A 80 -27.79 -9.78 -25.91
CA GLU A 80 -27.10 -8.54 -25.57
C GLU A 80 -26.75 -8.49 -24.07
N LYS A 81 -27.69 -8.85 -23.19
CA LYS A 81 -27.42 -8.91 -21.73
C LYS A 81 -26.32 -9.91 -21.36
N ILE A 82 -26.31 -11.08 -22.01
CA ILE A 82 -25.26 -12.07 -21.77
C ILE A 82 -23.91 -11.54 -22.27
N GLU A 83 -23.89 -10.94 -23.46
CA GLU A 83 -22.67 -10.39 -24.05
C GLU A 83 -22.08 -9.26 -23.19
N THR A 84 -22.92 -8.34 -22.70
CA THR A 84 -22.49 -7.27 -21.78
C THR A 84 -21.94 -7.84 -20.48
N SER A 85 -22.65 -8.79 -19.84
CA SER A 85 -22.16 -9.41 -18.60
C SER A 85 -20.86 -10.19 -18.79
N VAL A 86 -20.65 -10.84 -19.94
CA VAL A 86 -19.38 -11.53 -20.25
C VAL A 86 -18.26 -10.51 -20.49
N LYS A 87 -18.53 -9.40 -21.18
CA LYS A 87 -17.57 -8.31 -21.38
C LYS A 87 -17.16 -7.67 -20.06
N GLU A 88 -18.11 -7.32 -19.21
CA GLU A 88 -17.86 -6.75 -17.88
C GLU A 88 -17.01 -7.68 -16.99
N LYS A 89 -17.31 -8.98 -16.98
CA LYS A 89 -16.51 -9.97 -16.24
C LYS A 89 -15.07 -10.05 -16.75
N LYS A 90 -14.89 -10.06 -18.07
CA LYS A 90 -13.55 -10.07 -18.69
C LYS A 90 -12.77 -8.79 -18.40
N GLU A 91 -13.42 -7.63 -18.44
CA GLU A 91 -12.80 -6.35 -18.10
C GLU A 91 -12.40 -6.28 -16.63
N LYS A 92 -13.27 -6.75 -15.73
CA LYS A 92 -12.96 -6.83 -14.30
C LYS A 92 -11.79 -7.77 -14.03
N GLN A 93 -11.76 -8.96 -14.63
CA GLN A 93 -10.63 -9.88 -14.51
C GLN A 93 -9.32 -9.27 -15.01
N LYS A 94 -9.35 -8.60 -16.17
CA LYS A 94 -8.16 -7.91 -16.70
C LYS A 94 -7.69 -6.81 -15.76
N LYS A 95 -8.62 -6.06 -15.15
CA LYS A 95 -8.29 -5.01 -14.19
C LYS A 95 -7.66 -5.60 -12.92
N ASP A 96 -8.26 -6.65 -12.38
CA ASP A 96 -7.75 -7.36 -11.19
C ASP A 96 -6.37 -7.98 -11.45
N GLU A 97 -6.14 -8.55 -12.64
CA GLU A 97 -4.84 -9.09 -13.06
C GLU A 97 -3.80 -7.97 -13.23
N PHE A 98 -4.19 -6.85 -13.84
CA PHE A 98 -3.32 -5.69 -13.99
C PHE A 98 -2.93 -5.09 -12.63
N GLU A 99 -3.89 -4.91 -11.72
CA GLU A 99 -3.64 -4.43 -10.35
C GLU A 99 -2.71 -5.39 -9.58
N LYS A 100 -2.92 -6.71 -9.69
CA LYS A 100 -2.02 -7.71 -9.08
C LYS A 100 -0.62 -7.67 -9.69
N ALA A 101 -0.49 -7.53 -11.00
CA ALA A 101 0.80 -7.42 -11.67
C ALA A 101 1.53 -6.14 -11.26
N GLN A 102 0.79 -5.03 -11.17
CA GLN A 102 1.31 -3.75 -10.69
C GLN A 102 1.78 -3.86 -9.24
N GLN A 103 0.97 -4.45 -8.36
CA GLN A 103 1.36 -4.64 -6.96
C GLN A 103 2.62 -5.49 -6.84
N ARG A 104 2.70 -6.62 -7.57
CA ARG A 104 3.92 -7.46 -7.60
C ARG A 104 5.15 -6.70 -8.07
N SER A 105 5.00 -5.84 -9.09
CA SER A 105 6.11 -5.01 -9.57
C SER A 105 6.59 -4.00 -8.53
N VAL A 106 5.66 -3.43 -7.75
CA VAL A 106 5.97 -2.50 -6.66
C VAL A 106 6.65 -3.25 -5.51
N ASP A 107 6.15 -4.43 -5.16
CA ASP A 107 6.73 -5.27 -4.11
C ASP A 107 8.16 -5.70 -4.48
N GLN A 108 8.38 -6.14 -5.73
CA GLN A 108 9.72 -6.48 -6.22
C GLN A 108 10.66 -5.26 -6.20
N ALA A 109 10.20 -4.09 -6.64
CA ALA A 109 11.00 -2.87 -6.59
C ALA A 109 11.34 -2.47 -5.15
N ASN A 110 10.41 -2.65 -4.21
CA ASN A 110 10.64 -2.40 -2.78
C ASN A 110 11.65 -3.38 -2.18
N GLU A 111 11.61 -4.66 -2.57
CA GLU A 111 12.58 -5.66 -2.16
C GLU A 111 13.99 -5.33 -2.68
N GLU A 112 14.12 -5.02 -3.98
CA GLU A 112 15.39 -4.60 -4.57
C GLU A 112 15.95 -3.33 -3.90
N PHE A 113 15.07 -2.37 -3.61
CA PHE A 113 15.42 -1.16 -2.87
C PHE A 113 15.88 -1.46 -1.45
N LEU A 114 15.17 -2.34 -0.73
CA LEU A 114 15.54 -2.76 0.61
C LEU A 114 16.89 -3.47 0.64
N GLU A 115 17.16 -4.37 -0.31
CA GLU A 115 18.45 -5.05 -0.42
C GLU A 115 19.60 -4.07 -0.72
N GLY A 116 19.36 -3.09 -1.59
CA GLY A 116 20.32 -1.99 -1.82
C GLY A 116 20.56 -1.17 -0.55
N PHE A 117 19.50 -0.87 0.20
CA PHE A 117 19.58 -0.15 1.46
C PHE A 117 20.38 -0.92 2.52
N LYS A 118 20.13 -2.22 2.71
CA LYS A 118 20.85 -3.05 3.70
C LYS A 118 22.36 -2.97 3.52
N LYS A 119 22.83 -3.12 2.28
CA LYS A 119 24.26 -3.01 1.94
C LYS A 119 24.83 -1.64 2.28
N ALA A 120 24.07 -0.58 2.01
CA ALA A 120 24.51 0.78 2.33
C ALA A 120 24.50 1.07 3.85
N PHE A 121 23.49 0.57 4.56
CA PHE A 121 23.24 0.83 5.98
C PHE A 121 24.39 0.35 6.88
N GLU A 122 25.01 -0.77 6.53
CA GLU A 122 26.20 -1.31 7.22
C GLU A 122 27.38 -0.32 7.25
N HIS A 123 27.48 0.54 6.24
CA HIS A 123 28.53 1.55 6.12
C HIS A 123 28.09 2.94 6.58
N PHE A 124 26.85 3.10 7.05
CA PHE A 124 26.38 4.40 7.50
C PHE A 124 27.09 4.83 8.77
N PRO A 125 27.57 6.09 8.83
CA PRO A 125 28.09 6.64 10.06
C PRO A 125 26.95 6.81 11.08
N TYR A 126 27.35 6.96 12.35
CA TYR A 126 26.43 7.06 13.48
C TYR A 126 25.29 8.06 13.24
N TRP A 127 25.61 9.31 12.89
CA TRP A 127 24.63 10.39 12.72
C TRP A 127 23.58 10.11 11.65
N LYS A 128 23.94 9.36 10.60
CA LYS A 128 23.03 8.98 9.53
C LYS A 128 22.06 7.87 9.97
N ARG A 129 22.55 6.93 10.78
CA ARG A 129 21.69 5.93 11.45
C ARG A 129 20.78 6.61 12.46
N ASP A 130 21.31 7.55 13.23
CA ASP A 130 20.58 8.33 14.22
C ASP A 130 19.41 9.11 13.61
N ALA A 131 19.66 9.80 12.49
CA ALA A 131 18.61 10.46 11.71
C ALA A 131 17.50 9.48 11.29
N LEU A 132 17.84 8.26 10.84
CA LEU A 132 16.86 7.24 10.49
C LEU A 132 16.07 6.73 11.71
N ARG A 133 16.73 6.59 12.88
CA ARG A 133 16.07 6.17 14.14
C ARG A 133 15.02 7.18 14.57
N LEU A 134 15.34 8.47 14.50
CA LEU A 134 14.41 9.55 14.85
C LEU A 134 13.15 9.56 13.96
N LEU A 135 13.24 9.01 12.75
CA LEU A 135 12.16 8.95 11.76
C LEU A 135 11.31 7.66 11.84
N ILE A 136 11.63 6.70 12.72
CA ILE A 136 10.90 5.42 12.83
C ILE A 136 9.44 5.66 13.24
N ASP A 137 9.22 6.47 14.26
CA ASP A 137 7.91 6.62 14.92
C ASP A 137 7.12 7.83 14.43
N LYS A 138 7.82 8.90 14.02
CA LYS A 138 7.19 10.16 13.60
C LYS A 138 8.00 10.88 12.54
N GLU A 139 7.33 11.79 11.85
CA GLU A 139 8.01 12.76 10.98
C GLU A 139 8.85 13.71 11.84
N GLN A 140 10.01 14.10 11.31
CA GLN A 140 10.92 14.99 12.01
C GLN A 140 11.29 16.16 11.12
N ARG A 141 11.43 17.32 11.77
CA ARG A 141 12.02 18.50 11.16
C ARG A 141 13.52 18.28 11.05
N MET A 142 14.06 18.41 9.85
CA MET A 142 15.50 18.32 9.59
C MET A 142 15.92 19.44 8.64
N GLU A 143 17.13 19.93 8.85
CA GLU A 143 17.76 20.92 7.97
C GLU A 143 18.23 20.24 6.68
N TRP A 144 17.78 20.73 5.52
CA TRP A 144 18.01 20.03 4.26
C TRP A 144 19.47 20.13 3.78
N HIS A 145 20.21 21.13 4.24
CA HIS A 145 21.59 21.42 3.83
C HIS A 145 22.62 20.57 4.58
N LEU A 146 22.21 19.83 5.62
CA LEU A 146 23.09 18.89 6.32
C LEU A 146 23.40 17.72 5.39
N GLU A 147 24.70 17.44 5.19
CA GLU A 147 25.20 16.44 4.22
C GLU A 147 24.53 15.07 4.40
N TYR A 148 24.34 14.64 5.65
CA TYR A 148 23.72 13.34 5.94
C TYR A 148 22.22 13.32 5.58
N VAL A 149 21.51 14.43 5.74
CA VAL A 149 20.09 14.55 5.36
C VAL A 149 19.98 14.58 3.84
N ASP A 150 20.79 15.38 3.17
CA ASP A 150 20.79 15.45 1.71
C ASP A 150 21.13 14.08 1.10
N SER A 151 22.12 13.37 1.65
CA SER A 151 22.46 12.02 1.25
C SER A 151 21.29 11.03 1.40
N LEU A 152 20.59 11.05 2.55
CA LEU A 152 19.43 10.19 2.78
C LEU A 152 18.28 10.51 1.82
N LYS A 153 18.04 11.79 1.54
CA LYS A 153 17.01 12.29 0.61
C LYS A 153 17.32 11.90 -0.83
N THR A 154 18.55 12.14 -1.28
CA THR A 154 19.01 11.84 -2.64
C THR A 154 18.92 10.36 -2.97
N ASN A 155 19.21 9.50 -1.99
CA ASN A 155 19.05 8.04 -2.12
C ASN A 155 17.61 7.54 -1.83
N LYS A 156 16.65 8.44 -1.60
CA LYS A 156 15.23 8.15 -1.34
C LYS A 156 14.96 7.31 -0.08
N TYR A 157 15.91 7.24 0.84
CA TYR A 157 15.73 6.57 2.14
C TYR A 157 14.80 7.36 3.06
N ILE A 158 14.78 8.68 2.90
CA ILE A 158 13.81 9.57 3.53
C ILE A 158 13.02 10.32 2.45
N ILE A 159 11.77 10.63 2.77
CA ILE A 159 10.82 11.29 1.88
C ILE A 159 10.42 12.61 2.53
N ARG A 160 10.61 13.71 1.80
CA ARG A 160 10.10 15.01 2.19
C ARG A 160 8.57 14.99 2.14
N THR A 161 7.92 15.37 3.23
CA THR A 161 6.46 15.44 3.32
C THR A 161 5.98 16.88 3.18
N THR A 162 6.62 17.81 3.88
CA THR A 162 6.21 19.22 3.93
C THR A 162 7.43 20.13 4.00
N ASN A 163 7.34 21.31 3.37
CA ASN A 163 8.29 22.38 3.58
C ASN A 163 7.86 23.25 4.76
N ILE A 164 8.76 23.47 5.73
CA ILE A 164 8.46 24.34 6.88
C ILE A 164 8.94 25.77 6.58
N ASP A 165 10.20 25.91 6.20
CA ASP A 165 10.82 27.22 5.92
C ASP A 165 11.93 27.08 4.85
N SER A 166 12.80 28.11 4.72
CA SER A 166 13.89 28.12 3.73
C SER A 166 14.91 27.00 3.93
N ASP A 167 15.09 26.53 5.17
CA ASP A 167 16.24 25.70 5.55
C ASP A 167 15.83 24.36 6.16
N THR A 168 14.55 24.18 6.47
CA THR A 168 14.02 22.99 7.14
C THR A 168 12.77 22.42 6.47
N ASP A 169 12.73 21.09 6.47
CA ASP A 169 11.65 20.30 5.92
C ASP A 169 11.22 19.22 6.93
N LEU A 170 9.97 18.77 6.80
CA LEU A 170 9.53 17.53 7.43
C LEU A 170 9.90 16.34 6.54
N TYR A 171 10.53 15.35 7.15
CA TYR A 171 10.87 14.09 6.52
C TYR A 171 10.19 12.93 7.24
N LYS A 172 9.94 11.86 6.48
CA LYS A 172 9.61 10.53 7.00
C LYS A 172 10.54 9.49 6.40
N ILE A 173 10.75 8.39 7.10
CA ILE A 173 11.48 7.25 6.56
C ILE A 173 10.69 6.57 5.42
N HIS A 174 11.39 6.06 4.41
CA HIS A 174 10.75 5.31 3.33
C HIS A 174 10.10 4.02 3.88
N PRO A 175 8.82 3.72 3.56
CA PRO A 175 8.10 2.59 4.16
C PRO A 175 8.81 1.24 3.98
N ALA A 176 9.38 0.99 2.80
CA ALA A 176 10.06 -0.28 2.48
C ALA A 176 11.28 -0.60 3.38
N ILE A 177 11.90 0.40 4.00
CA ILE A 177 13.09 0.20 4.87
C ILE A 177 12.80 0.36 6.35
N ARG A 178 11.62 0.91 6.69
CA ARG A 178 11.25 1.30 8.06
C ARG A 178 11.36 0.13 9.03
N ASP A 179 10.78 -1.01 8.68
CA ASP A 179 10.74 -2.18 9.55
C ASP A 179 12.14 -2.75 9.78
N TYR A 180 12.99 -2.75 8.75
CA TYR A 180 14.38 -3.16 8.90
C TYR A 180 15.13 -2.24 9.87
N VAL A 181 15.03 -0.91 9.71
CA VAL A 181 15.68 0.05 10.61
C VAL A 181 15.18 -0.12 12.05
N LYS A 182 13.87 -0.36 12.23
CA LYS A 182 13.28 -0.62 13.55
C LYS A 182 13.82 -1.89 14.21
N VAL A 183 13.95 -2.98 13.45
CA VAL A 183 14.52 -4.24 13.96
C VAL A 183 16.00 -4.07 14.32
N GLN A 184 16.78 -3.42 13.46
CA GLN A 184 18.20 -3.13 13.74
C GLN A 184 18.35 -2.26 14.98
N TRP A 185 17.51 -1.22 15.12
CA TRP A 185 17.57 -0.35 16.29
C TRP A 185 17.22 -1.08 17.58
N LYS A 186 16.20 -1.95 17.55
CA LYS A 186 15.87 -2.79 18.72
C LYS A 186 17.02 -3.72 19.09
N ALA A 187 17.64 -4.38 18.12
CA ALA A 187 18.77 -5.26 18.36
C ALA A 187 19.97 -4.50 18.96
N GLU A 188 20.24 -3.29 18.47
CA GLU A 188 21.27 -2.41 19.01
C GLU A 188 20.97 -1.99 20.46
N ILE A 189 19.73 -1.61 20.77
CA ILE A 189 19.29 -1.32 22.14
C ILE A 189 19.52 -2.53 23.06
N ASP A 190 19.05 -3.71 22.64
CA ASP A 190 19.15 -4.94 23.44
C ASP A 190 20.61 -5.30 23.70
N SER A 191 21.49 -5.15 22.69
CA SER A 191 22.94 -5.34 22.82
C SER A 191 23.57 -4.33 23.77
N ASN A 192 23.28 -3.03 23.61
CA ASN A 192 23.86 -1.97 24.44
C ASN A 192 23.43 -2.11 25.92
N MET A 193 22.17 -2.49 26.16
CA MET A 193 21.68 -2.79 27.50
C MET A 193 22.39 -4.02 28.08
N ALA A 194 22.55 -5.08 27.30
CA ALA A 194 23.28 -6.27 27.74
C ALA A 194 24.74 -5.92 28.10
N ASP A 195 25.47 -5.26 27.20
CA ASP A 195 26.87 -4.87 27.39
C ASP A 195 27.08 -3.95 28.60
N PHE A 196 26.12 -3.04 28.84
CA PHE A 196 26.18 -2.16 30.00
C PHE A 196 26.07 -2.96 31.31
N PHE A 197 25.08 -3.85 31.41
CA PHE A 197 24.76 -4.56 32.65
C PHE A 197 25.50 -5.91 32.85
N GLU A 198 26.12 -6.48 31.81
CA GLU A 198 26.86 -7.75 31.90
C GLU A 198 28.05 -7.64 32.86
N ASN A 199 28.75 -6.50 32.83
CA ASN A 199 29.87 -6.20 33.71
C ASN A 199 29.67 -4.82 34.35
N LEU A 200 29.00 -4.78 35.51
CA LEU A 200 28.81 -3.57 36.31
C LEU A 200 30.11 -3.21 37.04
N THR A 201 30.98 -2.48 36.34
CA THR A 201 32.19 -1.92 36.93
C THR A 201 31.83 -0.83 37.96
N PRO A 202 32.76 -0.47 38.89
CA PRO A 202 32.52 0.60 39.85
C PRO A 202 32.08 1.91 39.20
N GLU A 203 32.64 2.27 38.05
CA GLU A 203 32.33 3.49 37.30
C GLU A 203 30.92 3.47 36.72
N LYS A 204 30.44 2.32 36.24
CA LYS A 204 29.06 2.17 35.75
C LYS A 204 28.04 2.27 36.89
N ASN A 205 28.36 1.70 38.05
CA ASN A 205 27.51 1.85 39.25
C ASN A 205 27.50 3.30 39.73
N GLU A 206 28.66 3.94 39.77
CA GLU A 206 28.77 5.37 40.09
C GLU A 206 27.94 6.22 39.13
N LEU A 207 27.99 5.94 37.83
CA LEU A 207 27.17 6.61 36.84
C LEU A 207 25.67 6.43 37.13
N ILE A 208 25.21 5.20 37.42
CA ILE A 208 23.80 4.97 37.80
C ILE A 208 23.44 5.77 39.06
N GLU A 209 24.29 5.81 40.08
CA GLU A 209 24.03 6.59 41.29
C GLU A 209 23.93 8.08 41.00
N VAL A 210 24.82 8.63 40.18
CA VAL A 210 24.79 10.04 39.76
C VAL A 210 23.47 10.36 39.05
N MET A 211 22.98 9.47 38.19
CA MET A 211 21.72 9.63 37.45
C MET A 211 20.45 9.50 38.32
N LYS A 212 20.56 9.28 39.65
CA LYS A 212 19.40 9.35 40.57
C LYS A 212 19.08 10.75 41.05
N PHE A 213 20.03 11.68 40.96
CA PHE A 213 19.95 12.97 41.62
C PHE A 213 19.72 14.08 40.61
N THR A 214 18.71 14.92 40.87
CA THR A 214 18.50 16.17 40.12
C THR A 214 19.73 17.07 40.22
N GLU A 215 19.88 18.00 39.26
CA GLU A 215 20.98 18.97 39.22
C GLU A 215 21.17 19.71 40.56
N GLU A 216 20.08 20.10 41.22
CA GLU A 216 20.13 20.81 42.50
C GLU A 216 20.54 19.93 43.69
N ALA A 217 20.33 18.61 43.56
CA ALA A 217 20.55 17.64 44.63
C ALA A 217 21.94 17.01 44.57
N PHE A 218 22.48 16.81 43.37
CA PHE A 218 23.83 16.28 43.22
C PHE A 218 24.89 17.35 43.50
N LYS A 219 25.88 17.04 44.34
CA LYS A 219 26.97 17.96 44.69
C LYS A 219 28.37 17.34 44.54
N GLY A 220 28.45 16.24 43.80
CA GLY A 220 29.68 15.48 43.67
C GLY A 220 30.11 14.79 44.98
N PRO A 221 31.32 14.23 45.01
CA PRO A 221 32.25 14.13 43.88
C PRO A 221 31.93 12.94 42.95
N ILE A 222 32.46 12.95 41.73
CA ILE A 222 32.53 11.79 40.82
C ILE A 222 33.98 11.43 40.49
N SER A 223 34.25 10.17 40.17
CA SER A 223 35.56 9.75 39.68
C SER A 223 35.84 10.24 38.25
N GLN A 224 37.11 10.49 37.93
CA GLN A 224 37.53 10.78 36.55
C GLN A 224 37.17 9.62 35.60
N ALA A 225 37.24 8.38 36.08
CA ALA A 225 36.91 7.21 35.29
C ALA A 225 35.41 7.18 34.90
N CYS A 226 34.51 7.53 35.82
CA CYS A 226 33.09 7.73 35.51
C CYS A 226 32.86 8.90 34.54
N ALA A 227 33.54 10.03 34.73
CA ALA A 227 33.46 11.17 33.81
C ALA A 227 33.96 10.82 32.39
N ASN A 228 34.96 9.95 32.29
CA ASN A 228 35.54 9.50 31.04
C ASN A 228 34.72 8.39 30.36
N LEU A 229 33.91 7.62 31.11
CA LEU A 229 33.06 6.55 30.57
C LEU A 229 32.10 7.06 29.49
N VAL A 230 31.67 8.32 29.60
CA VAL A 230 30.72 8.97 28.69
C VAL A 230 31.38 9.83 27.60
N ASN A 231 32.72 9.88 27.54
CA ASN A 231 33.50 10.72 26.62
C ASN A 231 34.23 9.87 25.55
N PRO A 232 34.22 10.22 24.25
CA PRO A 232 33.38 11.24 23.60
C PRO A 232 32.00 10.74 23.21
N LEU A 233 31.78 9.42 23.17
CA LEU A 233 30.51 8.83 22.77
C LEU A 233 30.31 7.48 23.47
N HIS A 234 29.29 7.39 24.33
CA HIS A 234 28.84 6.13 24.89
C HIS A 234 27.54 5.68 24.17
N PRO A 235 27.28 4.37 24.01
CA PRO A 235 26.06 3.90 23.35
C PRO A 235 24.77 4.39 24.03
N CYS A 236 24.71 4.32 25.36
CA CYS A 236 23.52 4.69 26.17
C CYS A 236 23.51 6.15 26.65
N PHE A 237 24.67 6.81 26.68
CA PHE A 237 24.84 8.12 27.32
C PHE A 237 25.55 9.09 26.39
N THR A 238 25.35 10.38 26.61
CA THR A 238 26.03 11.43 25.87
C THR A 238 26.53 12.50 26.83
N ARG A 239 27.68 13.08 26.49
CA ARG A 239 28.24 14.26 27.16
C ARG A 239 27.94 15.47 26.29
N GLU A 240 27.20 16.43 26.84
CA GLU A 240 26.72 17.60 26.10
C GLU A 240 27.11 18.91 26.80
N ALA A 241 27.10 20.00 26.02
CA ALA A 241 27.27 21.38 26.48
C ALA A 241 28.45 21.58 27.46
N GLU A 242 29.62 21.06 27.10
CA GLU A 242 30.85 21.25 27.87
C GLU A 242 31.29 22.72 27.82
N ASP A 243 31.41 23.32 29.01
CA ASP A 243 31.82 24.70 29.21
C ASP A 243 33.01 24.79 30.20
N GLU A 244 33.40 26.01 30.57
CA GLU A 244 34.49 26.24 31.54
C GLU A 244 34.17 25.72 32.95
N ASN A 245 32.90 25.47 33.28
CA ASN A 245 32.43 25.11 34.61
C ASN A 245 32.09 23.63 34.75
N GLY A 246 31.75 22.93 33.67
CA GLY A 246 31.28 21.55 33.70
C GLY A 246 30.75 21.04 32.37
N PHE A 247 29.92 20.00 32.46
CA PHE A 247 29.29 19.34 31.31
C PHE A 247 28.01 18.63 31.77
N TYR A 248 27.08 18.38 30.84
CA TYR A 248 25.92 17.54 31.09
C TYR A 248 26.21 16.09 30.73
N ILE A 249 25.70 15.16 31.54
CA ILE A 249 25.56 13.75 31.17
C ILE A 249 24.08 13.48 30.98
N SER A 250 23.71 12.98 29.81
CA SER A 250 22.31 12.70 29.47
C SER A 250 22.14 11.29 28.92
N PHE A 251 21.01 10.66 29.23
CA PHE A 251 20.59 9.42 28.58
C PHE A 251 20.22 9.71 27.12
N ARG A 252 20.65 8.83 26.24
CA ARG A 252 20.15 8.82 24.87
C ARG A 252 18.76 8.20 24.86
N ASN A 253 17.83 8.70 24.04
CA ASN A 253 16.53 8.06 23.91
C ASN A 253 16.68 6.68 23.23
N PRO A 254 16.11 5.58 23.76
CA PRO A 254 15.15 5.46 24.88
C PRO A 254 15.75 4.95 26.21
N TYR A 255 17.07 5.05 26.42
CA TYR A 255 17.77 4.32 27.47
C TYR A 255 17.36 4.68 28.91
N CYS A 256 16.96 5.93 29.22
CA CYS A 256 16.54 6.26 30.59
C CYS A 256 15.36 5.39 31.05
N SER A 257 14.30 5.33 30.24
CA SER A 257 13.14 4.48 30.51
C SER A 257 13.52 3.00 30.64
N LEU A 258 14.44 2.51 29.81
CA LEU A 258 14.89 1.12 29.85
C LEU A 258 15.75 0.81 31.08
N PHE A 259 16.58 1.76 31.52
CA PHE A 259 17.35 1.63 32.75
C PHE A 259 16.44 1.65 33.97
N ASN A 260 15.42 2.52 33.98
CA ASN A 260 14.40 2.56 35.04
C ASN A 260 13.66 1.22 35.15
N GLU A 261 13.23 0.65 34.02
CA GLU A 261 12.59 -0.66 33.98
C GLU A 261 13.53 -1.78 34.48
N LYS A 262 14.80 -1.76 34.05
CA LYS A 262 15.78 -2.81 34.38
C LYS A 262 16.22 -2.77 35.85
N THR A 263 16.36 -1.58 36.42
CA THR A 263 16.92 -1.36 37.77
C THR A 263 15.85 -1.17 38.84
N GLY A 264 14.62 -0.80 38.46
CA GLY A 264 13.56 -0.40 39.39
C GLY A 264 13.80 0.95 40.06
N LEU A 265 14.74 1.75 39.53
CA LEU A 265 15.08 3.08 40.03
C LEU A 265 14.33 4.16 39.26
N GLU A 266 14.16 5.33 39.88
CA GLU A 266 13.70 6.55 39.23
C GLU A 266 14.93 7.39 38.85
N LEU A 267 15.52 7.07 37.70
CA LEU A 267 16.63 7.83 37.13
C LEU A 267 16.10 9.03 36.35
N ILE A 268 16.89 10.10 36.34
CA ILE A 268 16.62 11.30 35.56
C ILE A 268 17.30 11.24 34.20
N ASP A 269 16.76 11.97 33.22
CA ASP A 269 17.30 11.99 31.86
C ASP A 269 18.66 12.70 31.75
N GLU A 270 18.91 13.72 32.55
CA GLU A 270 20.12 14.56 32.45
C GLU A 270 20.59 15.08 33.80
N VAL A 271 21.90 15.25 33.95
CA VAL A 271 22.54 15.81 35.16
C VAL A 271 23.75 16.67 34.78
N TYR A 272 23.86 17.85 35.39
CA TYR A 272 25.03 18.71 35.22
C TYR A 272 26.14 18.33 36.20
N ILE A 273 27.36 18.18 35.70
CA ILE A 273 28.56 17.84 36.46
C ILE A 273 29.55 18.98 36.36
N LYS A 274 29.86 19.61 37.50
CA LYS A 274 30.92 20.62 37.57
C LYS A 274 32.29 19.97 37.45
N HIS A 275 33.22 20.61 36.74
CA HIS A 275 34.62 20.15 36.66
C HIS A 275 35.26 20.04 38.04
N SER A 276 34.90 20.93 38.98
CA SER A 276 35.37 20.90 40.37
C SER A 276 34.86 19.70 41.18
N TRP A 277 33.87 18.96 40.69
CA TRP A 277 33.36 17.74 41.32
C TRP A 277 34.07 16.48 40.84
N VAL A 278 34.84 16.56 39.74
CA VAL A 278 35.57 15.42 39.20
C VAL A 278 36.88 15.27 39.97
N ARG A 279 37.06 14.11 40.61
CA ARG A 279 38.31 13.80 41.33
C ARG A 279 39.42 13.57 40.32
N SER A 280 40.45 14.43 40.34
CA SER A 280 41.71 14.16 39.65
C SER A 280 42.32 12.88 40.23
N GLU A 281 42.71 11.94 39.37
CA GLU A 281 43.50 10.79 39.80
C GLU A 281 44.78 11.32 40.47
N GLU A 282 44.93 11.06 41.78
CA GLU A 282 46.22 11.27 42.43
C GLU A 282 47.20 10.30 41.75
N VAL A 283 48.06 10.86 40.90
CA VAL A 283 49.22 10.15 40.38
C VAL A 283 50.05 9.77 41.60
N SER A 284 49.91 8.51 41.99
CA SER A 284 50.74 7.89 43.02
C SER A 284 52.16 7.87 42.46
N ALA A 285 52.98 8.83 42.91
CA ALA A 285 54.41 8.89 42.60
C ALA A 285 55.18 7.79 43.34
#